data_AF-A0A1H6FC34-F1
#
_entry.id   AF-A0A1H6FC34-F1
#
_cell.length_a   1.000
_cell.length_b   1.000
_cell.length_c   1.000
_cell.angle_alpha   90.00
_cell.angle_beta   90.00
_cell.angle_gamma   90.00
#
_symmetry.space_group_name_H-M   'P 1'
#
loop_
_entity.id
_entity.type
_entity.pdbx_description
1 polymer ?
#
loop_
_entity_poly.entity_id
_entity_poly.type
_entity_poly.pdbx_seq_one_letter_code
_entity_poly.pdbx_strand_id
1 'polypeptide(L)'
;MEVKILVNSDKDIGENLKLATALAKENKFKESIELLKITLEKIFLSGISYPSSTHVKILPYMQKAGQYIEIESFCENYLIPNGQEKVKSSFSHKCLEIQQAFCSLHVSDIYNKMALCAKREKAISDESKFEEFSKKYRAEYEELIEQGEKVEKEKRYKRLINRHGRGSK
;
A
#
# COMPACT_ATOMS: atom_id res chain seq x y z
N MET A 1 -14.08 28.94 -4.80
CA MET A 1 -13.14 27.81 -4.57
C MET A 1 -12.89 27.14 -5.91
N GLU A 2 -11.70 27.32 -6.48
CA GLU A 2 -11.31 26.60 -7.68
C GLU A 2 -11.05 25.14 -7.32
N VAL A 3 -11.91 24.25 -7.80
CA VAL A 3 -11.63 22.82 -7.80
C VAL A 3 -10.53 22.59 -8.83
N LYS A 4 -9.27 22.61 -8.40
CA LYS A 4 -8.18 22.07 -9.20
C LYS A 4 -8.45 20.59 -9.37
N ILE A 5 -9.03 20.22 -10.51
CA ILE A 5 -9.04 18.83 -10.97
C ILE A 5 -7.56 18.52 -11.25
N LEU A 6 -6.86 18.01 -10.25
CA LEU A 6 -5.56 17.38 -10.41
C LEU A 6 -5.80 16.16 -11.29
N VAL A 7 -5.69 16.35 -12.60
CA VAL A 7 -5.54 15.25 -13.55
C VAL A 7 -4.16 14.66 -13.27
N ASN A 8 -4.08 13.81 -12.23
CA ASN A 8 -2.91 12.98 -12.00
C ASN A 8 -2.87 11.97 -13.14
N SER A 9 -2.20 12.33 -14.24
CA SER A 9 -2.09 11.43 -15.37
C SER A 9 -1.18 10.27 -14.96
N ASP A 10 -1.61 9.04 -15.22
CA ASP A 10 -0.81 7.82 -15.01
C ASP A 10 0.58 7.95 -15.65
N LYS A 11 0.63 8.67 -16.78
CA LYS A 11 1.85 9.03 -17.49
C LYS A 11 2.81 9.81 -16.60
N ASP A 12 2.36 10.87 -15.92
CA ASP A 12 3.23 11.68 -15.04
C ASP A 12 3.75 10.88 -13.85
N ILE A 13 2.91 10.02 -13.26
CA ILE A 13 3.33 9.11 -12.18
C ILE A 13 4.40 8.15 -12.71
N GLY A 14 4.17 7.56 -13.88
CA GLY A 14 5.12 6.65 -14.53
C GLY A 14 6.45 7.33 -14.87
N GLU A 15 6.44 8.56 -15.37
CA GLU A 15 7.63 9.36 -15.67
C GLU A 15 8.40 9.71 -14.39
N ASN A 16 7.72 10.15 -13.34
CA ASN A 16 8.33 10.43 -12.05
C ASN A 16 8.99 9.18 -11.44
N LEU A 17 8.34 8.02 -11.49
CA LEU A 17 8.91 6.77 -10.98
C LEU A 17 10.18 6.35 -11.73
N LYS A 18 10.22 6.58 -13.05
CA LYS A 18 11.42 6.34 -13.87
C LYS A 18 12.53 7.32 -13.50
N LEU A 19 12.23 8.61 -13.39
CA LEU A 19 13.18 9.64 -13.03
C LEU A 19 13.75 9.42 -11.62
N ALA A 20 12.90 9.10 -10.63
CA ALA A 20 13.35 8.77 -9.29
C ALA A 20 14.33 7.59 -9.28
N THR A 21 14.09 6.58 -10.12
CA THR A 21 14.99 5.43 -10.29
C THR A 21 16.31 5.85 -10.94
N ALA A 22 16.29 6.76 -11.92
CA ALA A 22 17.49 7.29 -12.56
C ALA A 22 18.35 8.09 -11.56
N LEU A 23 17.72 8.99 -10.79
CA LEU A 23 18.39 9.75 -9.71
C LEU A 23 19.04 8.80 -8.70
N ALA A 24 18.34 7.76 -8.25
CA ALA A 24 18.89 6.78 -7.33
C ALA A 24 20.06 5.97 -7.91
N LYS A 25 20.13 5.76 -9.23
CA LYS A 25 21.29 5.13 -9.90
C LYS A 25 22.51 6.06 -9.94
N GLU A 26 22.28 7.37 -9.97
CA GLU A 26 23.31 8.41 -9.88
C GLU A 26 23.70 8.74 -8.43
N ASN A 27 23.23 7.95 -7.45
CA ASN A 27 23.40 8.20 -6.00
C ASN A 27 22.78 9.53 -5.50
N LYS A 28 21.90 10.14 -6.31
CA LYS A 28 21.09 11.33 -5.95
C LYS A 28 19.87 10.91 -5.12
N PHE A 29 20.14 10.33 -3.95
CA PHE A 29 19.08 9.73 -3.12
C PHE A 29 18.14 10.78 -2.53
N LYS A 30 18.65 11.95 -2.13
CA LYS A 30 17.81 13.03 -1.57
C LYS A 30 16.80 13.54 -2.61
N GLU A 31 17.26 13.84 -3.82
CA GLU A 31 16.38 14.28 -4.93
C GLU A 31 15.38 13.17 -5.31
N SER A 32 15.82 11.91 -5.30
CA SER A 32 14.94 10.76 -5.54
C SER A 32 13.83 10.65 -4.49
N ILE A 33 14.16 10.84 -3.21
CA ILE A 33 13.19 10.82 -2.09
C ILE A 33 12.18 11.97 -2.23
N GLU A 34 12.64 13.18 -2.49
CA GLU A 34 11.76 14.35 -2.69
C GLU A 34 10.76 14.12 -3.84
N LEU A 35 11.25 13.62 -4.98
CA LEU A 35 10.41 13.28 -6.11
C LEU A 35 9.42 12.15 -5.77
N LEU A 36 9.85 11.13 -5.02
CA LEU A 36 8.97 10.04 -4.59
C LEU A 36 7.91 10.51 -3.59
N LYS A 37 8.18 11.46 -2.70
CA LYS A 37 7.15 12.03 -1.80
C LYS A 37 6.04 12.70 -2.60
N ILE A 38 6.40 13.53 -3.58
CA ILE A 38 5.43 14.16 -4.51
C ILE A 38 4.66 13.10 -5.29
N THR A 39 5.36 12.04 -5.73
CA THR A 39 4.75 10.98 -6.54
C THR A 39 3.80 10.10 -5.72
N LEU A 40 4.12 9.84 -4.45
CA LEU A 40 3.25 9.10 -3.54
C LEU A 40 1.93 9.85 -3.29
N GLU A 41 1.98 11.17 -3.09
CA GLU A 41 0.77 11.99 -2.98
C GLU A 41 -0.12 11.84 -4.22
N LYS A 42 0.48 11.92 -5.43
CA LYS A 42 -0.25 11.69 -6.69
C LYS A 42 -0.83 10.28 -6.79
N ILE A 43 -0.08 9.27 -6.37
CA ILE A 43 -0.53 7.87 -6.36
C ILE A 43 -1.75 7.70 -5.45
N PHE A 44 -1.71 8.23 -4.23
CA PHE A 44 -2.80 8.11 -3.26
C PHE A 44 -4.06 8.85 -3.71
N LEU A 45 -3.90 9.98 -4.40
CA LEU A 45 -5.02 10.74 -4.98
C LEU A 45 -5.52 10.19 -6.33
N SER A 46 -4.78 9.28 -6.96
CA SER A 46 -5.16 8.75 -8.27
C SER A 46 -6.38 7.81 -8.17
N GLY A 47 -7.12 7.64 -9.26
CA GLY A 47 -8.16 6.60 -9.36
C GLY A 47 -7.60 5.19 -9.64
N ILE A 48 -6.28 5.06 -9.84
CA ILE A 48 -5.62 3.84 -10.29
C ILE A 48 -5.02 3.12 -9.09
N SER A 49 -4.98 1.78 -9.15
CA SER A 49 -4.31 0.97 -8.14
C SER A 49 -2.87 0.69 -8.58
N TYR A 50 -1.91 0.99 -7.71
CA TYR A 50 -0.50 0.67 -7.92
C TYR A 50 -0.08 -0.49 -7.03
N PRO A 51 0.89 -1.33 -7.47
CA PRO A 51 1.38 -2.42 -6.65
C PRO A 51 2.10 -1.90 -5.41
N SER A 52 2.06 -2.67 -4.33
CA SER A 52 2.69 -2.34 -3.04
C SER A 52 4.18 -1.97 -3.18
N SER A 53 4.89 -2.63 -4.09
CA SER A 53 6.30 -2.37 -4.43
C SER A 53 6.56 -0.92 -4.90
N THR A 54 5.56 -0.25 -5.48
CA THR A 54 5.65 1.16 -5.86
C THR A 54 5.61 2.06 -4.63
N HIS A 55 4.71 1.80 -3.68
CA HIS A 55 4.58 2.60 -2.46
C HIS A 55 5.84 2.52 -1.59
N VAL A 56 6.39 1.32 -1.41
CA VAL A 56 7.54 1.08 -0.53
C VAL A 56 8.91 1.35 -1.18
N LYS A 57 8.93 1.78 -2.45
CA LYS A 57 10.18 2.07 -3.19
C LYS A 57 11.03 3.15 -2.52
N ILE A 58 10.40 4.08 -1.82
CA ILE A 58 11.06 5.18 -1.12
C ILE A 58 11.94 4.72 0.05
N LEU A 59 11.58 3.62 0.73
CA LEU A 59 12.24 3.21 1.98
C LEU A 59 13.72 2.83 1.77
N PRO A 60 14.10 2.01 0.76
CA PRO A 60 15.51 1.78 0.46
C PRO A 60 16.29 3.04 0.08
N TYR A 61 15.64 4.07 -0.46
CA TYR A 61 16.33 5.31 -0.81
C TYR A 61 16.56 6.18 0.42
N MET A 62 15.59 6.25 1.34
CA MET A 62 15.79 6.86 2.67
C MET A 62 16.93 6.17 3.42
N GLN A 63 16.95 4.83 3.43
CA GLN A 63 18.04 4.05 4.02
C GLN A 63 19.40 4.43 3.40
N LYS A 64 19.52 4.41 2.07
CA LYS A 64 20.76 4.79 1.37
C LYS A 64 21.17 6.26 1.54
N ALA A 65 20.23 7.14 1.85
CA ALA A 65 20.48 8.55 2.15
C ALA A 65 20.92 8.79 3.62
N GLY A 66 21.04 7.74 4.44
CA GLY A 66 21.35 7.84 5.86
C GLY A 66 20.15 8.26 6.73
N GLN A 67 18.93 8.19 6.19
CA GLN A 67 17.69 8.55 6.87
C GLN A 67 16.97 7.34 7.48
N TYR A 68 17.71 6.30 7.86
CA TYR A 68 17.13 5.06 8.40
C TYR A 68 16.25 5.33 9.63
N ILE A 69 16.71 6.17 10.56
CA ILE A 69 16.00 6.50 11.80
C ILE A 69 14.64 7.18 11.56
N GLU A 70 14.41 7.75 10.37
CA GLU A 70 13.17 8.42 10.00
C GLU A 70 12.15 7.46 9.36
N ILE A 71 12.58 6.26 8.94
CA ILE A 71 11.74 5.33 8.16
C ILE A 71 10.50 4.90 8.94
N GLU A 72 10.65 4.52 10.21
CA GLU A 72 9.51 4.04 11.00
C GLU A 72 8.45 5.14 11.17
N SER A 73 8.87 6.34 11.61
CA SER A 73 7.98 7.49 11.74
C SER A 73 7.32 7.87 10.41
N PHE A 74 8.05 7.84 9.30
CA PHE A 74 7.47 8.08 7.98
C PHE A 74 6.41 7.03 7.60
N CYS A 75 6.66 5.76 7.89
CA CYS A 75 5.71 4.69 7.62
C CYS A 75 4.43 4.83 8.47
N GLU A 76 4.58 5.02 9.77
CA GLU A 76 3.45 5.10 10.71
C GLU A 76 2.58 6.35 10.49
N ASN A 77 3.21 7.49 10.22
CA ASN A 77 2.49 8.76 10.12
C ASN A 77 1.99 9.07 8.70
N TYR A 78 2.58 8.46 7.67
CA TYR A 78 2.25 8.79 6.28
C TYR A 78 1.93 7.55 5.44
N LEU A 79 2.87 6.61 5.29
CA LEU A 79 2.72 5.55 4.29
C LEU A 79 1.57 4.59 4.62
N ILE A 80 1.47 4.14 5.87
CA ILE A 80 0.44 3.20 6.33
C ILE A 80 -0.96 3.83 6.26
N PRO A 81 -1.23 5.01 6.86
CA PRO A 81 -2.58 5.59 6.82
C PRO A 81 -3.08 5.87 5.41
N ASN A 82 -2.26 6.53 4.57
CA ASN A 82 -2.66 6.87 3.20
C ASN A 82 -2.86 5.60 2.34
N GLY A 83 -2.01 4.59 2.55
CA GLY A 83 -2.15 3.31 1.86
C GLY A 83 -3.43 2.57 2.24
N GLN A 84 -3.80 2.56 3.53
CA GLN A 84 -5.05 1.95 3.98
C GLN A 84 -6.30 2.68 3.45
N GLU A 85 -6.29 4.01 3.40
CA GLU A 85 -7.38 4.79 2.79
C GLU A 85 -7.51 4.48 1.29
N LYS A 86 -6.38 4.40 0.59
CA LYS A 86 -6.35 4.03 -0.83
C LYS A 86 -6.86 2.61 -1.07
N VAL A 87 -6.53 1.66 -0.21
CA VAL A 87 -7.08 0.29 -0.26
C VAL A 87 -8.60 0.32 -0.03
N LYS A 88 -9.08 0.99 1.02
CA LYS A 88 -10.53 1.07 1.33
C LYS A 88 -11.33 1.66 0.18
N SER A 89 -10.85 2.75 -0.43
CA SER A 89 -11.50 3.35 -1.61
C SER A 89 -11.52 2.39 -2.81
N SER A 90 -10.40 1.72 -3.10
CA SER A 90 -10.28 0.78 -4.23
C SER A 90 -11.16 -0.47 -4.06
N PHE A 91 -11.33 -0.94 -2.82
CA PHE A 91 -12.14 -2.12 -2.47
C PHE A 91 -13.51 -1.76 -1.86
N SER A 92 -13.98 -0.53 -2.02
CA SER A 92 -15.25 -0.03 -1.45
C SER A 92 -16.48 -0.84 -1.87
N HIS A 93 -16.40 -1.53 -3.01
CA HIS A 93 -17.43 -2.42 -3.55
C HIS A 93 -17.43 -3.84 -2.95
N LYS A 94 -16.45 -4.16 -2.09
CA LYS A 94 -16.31 -5.46 -1.39
C LYS A 94 -16.77 -5.35 0.07
N CYS A 95 -16.99 -6.49 0.71
CA CYS A 95 -17.23 -6.57 2.15
C CYS A 95 -16.06 -6.02 2.99
N LEU A 96 -16.34 -5.72 4.26
CA LEU A 96 -15.38 -5.07 5.16
C LEU A 96 -14.16 -5.97 5.44
N GLU A 97 -14.39 -7.28 5.52
CA GLU A 97 -13.35 -8.28 5.76
C GLU A 97 -12.32 -8.27 4.62
N ILE A 98 -12.77 -8.20 3.35
CA ILE A 98 -11.87 -8.09 2.21
C ILE A 98 -11.11 -6.75 2.25
N GLN A 99 -11.79 -5.65 2.57
CA GLN A 99 -11.13 -4.34 2.69
C GLN A 99 -10.03 -4.36 3.77
N GLN A 100 -10.32 -4.94 4.93
CA GLN A 100 -9.38 -5.09 6.05
C GLN A 100 -8.25 -6.08 5.72
N ALA A 101 -8.53 -7.16 5.00
CA ALA A 101 -7.53 -8.10 4.53
C ALA A 101 -6.48 -7.35 3.69
N PHE A 102 -6.90 -6.62 2.66
CA PHE A 102 -5.96 -5.88 1.81
C PHE A 102 -5.26 -4.72 2.54
N CYS A 103 -5.88 -4.13 3.57
CA CYS A 103 -5.18 -3.19 4.45
C CYS A 103 -4.05 -3.89 5.20
N SER A 104 -4.30 -5.09 5.75
CA SER A 104 -3.31 -5.88 6.47
C SER A 104 -2.18 -6.35 5.55
N LEU A 105 -2.49 -6.78 4.32
CA LEU A 105 -1.49 -7.11 3.31
C LEU A 105 -0.58 -5.93 3.00
N HIS A 106 -1.16 -4.73 2.83
CA HIS A 106 -0.40 -3.53 2.57
C HIS A 106 0.57 -3.18 3.71
N VAL A 107 0.11 -3.26 4.96
CA VAL A 107 0.94 -3.02 6.15
C VAL A 107 2.05 -4.08 6.28
N SER A 108 1.73 -5.35 6.02
CA SER A 108 2.71 -6.44 5.99
C SER A 108 3.85 -6.15 5.01
N ASP A 109 3.54 -5.68 3.80
CA ASP A 109 4.54 -5.38 2.77
C ASP A 109 5.44 -4.21 3.17
N ILE A 110 4.89 -3.20 3.84
CA ILE A 110 5.66 -2.07 4.40
C ILE A 110 6.68 -2.58 5.42
N TYR A 111 6.23 -3.35 6.42
CA TYR A 111 7.12 -3.88 7.44
C TYR A 111 8.15 -4.86 6.87
N ASN A 112 7.77 -5.70 5.91
CA ASN A 112 8.73 -6.55 5.20
C ASN A 112 9.83 -5.71 4.55
N LYS A 113 9.48 -4.57 3.95
CA LYS A 113 10.47 -3.67 3.36
C LYS A 113 11.32 -2.95 4.39
N MET A 114 10.76 -2.58 5.54
CA MET A 114 11.50 -2.00 6.67
C MET A 114 12.51 -2.99 7.24
N ALA A 115 12.13 -4.27 7.41
CA ALA A 115 13.04 -5.34 7.85
C ALA A 115 14.26 -5.46 6.92
N LEU A 116 14.06 -5.41 5.60
CA LEU A 116 15.17 -5.40 4.63
C LEU A 116 16.08 -4.17 4.76
N CYS A 117 15.56 -3.04 5.19
CA CYS A 117 16.36 -1.84 5.46
C CYS A 117 17.15 -2.01 6.76
N ALA A 118 16.49 -2.45 7.84
CA ALA A 118 17.12 -2.74 9.14
C ALA A 118 18.27 -3.75 9.02
N LYS A 119 18.06 -4.81 8.24
CA LYS A 119 19.08 -5.83 7.92
C LYS A 119 20.35 -5.21 7.32
N ARG A 120 20.21 -4.22 6.42
CA ARG A 120 21.35 -3.54 5.77
C ARG A 120 22.09 -2.62 6.73
N GLU A 121 21.37 -2.00 7.65
CA GLU A 121 21.92 -1.17 8.72
C GLU A 121 22.48 -2.00 9.90
N LYS A 122 22.32 -3.33 9.86
CA LYS A 122 22.69 -4.25 10.95
C LYS A 122 21.94 -3.95 12.27
N ALA A 123 20.76 -3.38 12.16
CA ALA A 123 19.88 -3.10 13.30
C ALA A 123 19.06 -4.35 13.65
N ILE A 124 19.67 -5.31 14.36
CA ILE A 124 19.10 -6.65 14.62
C ILE A 124 17.76 -6.58 15.36
N SER A 125 17.64 -5.67 16.34
CA SER A 125 16.39 -5.47 17.09
C SER A 125 15.26 -5.02 16.17
N ASP A 126 15.55 -4.08 15.28
CA ASP A 126 14.57 -3.55 14.34
C ASP A 126 14.22 -4.56 13.25
N GLU A 127 15.20 -5.30 12.72
CA GLU A 127 14.96 -6.39 11.77
C GLU A 127 13.98 -7.40 12.36
N SER A 128 14.24 -7.85 13.60
CA SER A 128 13.38 -8.82 14.30
C SER A 128 11.97 -8.26 14.53
N LYS A 129 11.86 -7.02 15.02
CA LYS A 129 10.58 -6.32 15.23
C LYS A 129 9.77 -6.21 13.94
N PHE A 130 10.39 -5.76 12.86
CA PHE A 130 9.70 -5.55 11.58
C PHE A 130 9.35 -6.88 10.89
N GLU A 131 10.16 -7.92 11.03
CA GLU A 131 9.79 -9.27 10.59
C GLU A 131 8.58 -9.82 11.34
N GLU A 132 8.53 -9.63 12.66
CA GLU A 132 7.40 -10.06 13.49
C GLU A 132 6.11 -9.33 13.07
N PHE A 133 6.16 -8.02 12.90
CA PHE A 133 5.01 -7.25 12.42
C PHE A 133 4.58 -7.66 11.01
N SER A 134 5.52 -7.87 10.09
CA SER A 134 5.20 -8.36 8.75
C SER A 134 4.46 -9.70 8.81
N LYS A 135 4.96 -10.67 9.60
CA LYS A 135 4.32 -11.98 9.79
C LYS A 135 2.93 -11.86 10.41
N LYS A 136 2.78 -11.01 11.44
CA LYS A 136 1.49 -10.75 12.10
C LYS A 136 0.45 -10.25 11.11
N TYR A 137 0.74 -9.16 10.40
CA TYR A 137 -0.20 -8.58 9.43
C TYR A 137 -0.45 -9.49 8.22
N ARG A 138 0.52 -10.33 7.86
CA ARG A 138 0.33 -11.36 6.84
C ARG A 138 -0.66 -12.43 7.28
N ALA A 139 -0.56 -12.90 8.52
CA ALA A 139 -1.51 -13.86 9.09
C ALA A 139 -2.92 -13.25 9.19
N GLU A 140 -3.03 -11.99 9.62
CA GLU A 140 -4.32 -11.26 9.65
C GLU A 140 -4.94 -11.17 8.24
N TYR A 141 -4.15 -10.91 7.20
CA TYR A 141 -4.63 -10.94 5.81
C TYR A 141 -5.20 -12.32 5.43
N GLU A 142 -4.50 -13.40 5.76
CA GLU A 142 -4.89 -14.77 5.39
C GLU A 142 -6.20 -15.19 6.08
N GLU A 143 -6.39 -14.81 7.35
CA GLU A 143 -7.64 -15.06 8.06
C GLU A 143 -8.80 -14.23 7.49
N LEU A 144 -8.59 -12.92 7.31
CA LEU A 144 -9.64 -12.00 6.87
C LEU A 144 -10.08 -12.25 5.43
N ILE A 145 -9.17 -12.65 4.54
CA ILE A 145 -9.55 -12.94 3.15
C ILE A 145 -10.43 -14.19 3.07
N GLU A 146 -10.13 -15.23 3.85
CA GLU A 146 -10.96 -16.44 3.92
C GLU A 146 -12.38 -16.13 4.44
N GLN A 147 -12.47 -15.32 5.51
CA GLN A 147 -13.76 -14.87 6.05
C GLN A 147 -14.53 -14.03 5.02
N GLY A 148 -13.85 -13.08 4.37
CA GLY A 148 -14.46 -12.20 3.38
C GLY A 148 -14.98 -12.92 2.14
N GLU A 149 -14.27 -13.95 1.68
CA GLU A 149 -14.73 -14.80 0.58
C GLU A 149 -16.01 -15.57 0.92
N LYS A 150 -16.14 -16.07 2.16
CA LYS A 150 -17.37 -16.71 2.66
C LYS A 150 -18.54 -15.71 2.64
N VAL A 151 -18.32 -14.50 3.16
CA VAL A 151 -19.33 -13.42 3.18
C VAL A 151 -19.79 -13.04 1.77
N GLU A 152 -18.87 -12.85 0.82
CA GLU A 152 -19.22 -12.52 -0.56
C GLU A 152 -19.97 -13.66 -1.27
N LYS A 153 -19.60 -14.92 -1.00
CA LYS A 153 -20.29 -16.09 -1.53
C LYS A 153 -21.74 -16.15 -1.06
N GLU A 154 -21.98 -15.92 0.23
CA GLU A 154 -23.35 -15.86 0.78
C GLU A 154 -24.17 -14.70 0.19
N LYS A 155 -23.57 -13.51 0.07
CA LYS A 155 -24.21 -12.36 -0.57
C LYS A 155 -24.59 -12.66 -2.02
N ARG A 156 -23.73 -13.38 -2.75
CA ARG A 156 -24.02 -13.78 -4.14
C ARG A 156 -25.14 -14.81 -4.20
N TYR A 157 -25.13 -15.80 -3.31
CA TYR A 157 -26.18 -16.81 -3.21
C TYR A 157 -27.56 -16.19 -2.91
N LYS A 158 -27.65 -15.31 -1.90
CA LYS A 158 -28.89 -14.57 -1.59
C LYS A 158 -29.40 -13.75 -2.77
N ARG A 159 -28.50 -13.09 -3.51
CA ARG A 159 -28.85 -12.33 -4.73
C ARG A 159 -29.40 -13.23 -5.85
N LEU A 160 -28.88 -14.45 -6.00
CA LEU A 160 -29.37 -15.41 -7.00
C LEU A 160 -30.75 -15.95 -6.66
N ILE A 161 -31.00 -16.34 -5.40
CA ILE A 161 -32.34 -16.78 -4.95
C ILE A 161 -33.36 -15.68 -5.21
N ASN A 162 -33.05 -14.44 -4.85
CA ASN A 162 -33.98 -13.32 -5.02
C ASN A 162 -34.31 -13.01 -6.50
N ARG A 163 -33.39 -13.28 -7.44
CA ARG A 163 -33.66 -13.13 -8.88
C ARG A 163 -34.50 -14.29 -9.42
N HIS A 164 -34.18 -15.52 -9.06
CA HIS A 164 -34.89 -16.69 -9.58
C HIS A 164 -36.24 -16.94 -8.91
N GLY A 165 -36.43 -16.53 -7.65
CA GLY A 165 -37.71 -16.62 -6.95
C GLY A 165 -38.75 -15.57 -7.40
N ARG A 166 -38.36 -14.53 -8.13
CA ARG A 166 -39.27 -13.50 -8.69
C ARG A 166 -39.69 -13.79 -10.14
N GLY A 167 -39.09 -14.79 -10.80
CA GLY A 167 -39.40 -15.17 -12.18
C GLY A 167 -40.38 -16.34 -12.33
N SER A 168 -41.02 -16.77 -11.25
CA SER A 168 -41.95 -17.92 -11.22
C SER A 168 -43.38 -17.52 -10.83
N LYS A 169 -43.84 -16.35 -11.27
CA LYS A 169 -45.26 -15.98 -11.26
C LYS A 169 -45.68 -15.44 -12.61
#